data_AF-A0A841CQH2-F1
#
_entry.id   AF-A0A841CQH2-F1
#
_cell.length_a   1.000
_cell.length_b   1.000
_cell.length_c   1.000
_cell.angle_alpha   90.00
_cell.angle_beta   90.00
_cell.angle_gamma   90.00
#
_symmetry.space_group_name_H-M   'P 1'
#
loop_
_entity.id
_entity.type
_entity.pdbx_description
1 polymer ?
#
loop_
_entity_poly.entity_id
_entity_poly.type
_entity_poly.pdbx_seq_one_letter_code
_entity_poly.pdbx_strand_id
1 'polypeptide(L)' 'MQAIEVTAETSGVIVEQLTEGQCAACAHPLAAHDAISVRFCTATTAGRHERGCVCPVGK' A
#
# COMPACT_ATOMS: atom_id res chain seq x y z
N MET A 1 23.43 16.57 45.65
CA MET A 1 22.03 16.23 45.34
C MET A 1 21.54 17.26 44.32
N GLN A 2 21.64 16.97 43.02
CA GLN A 2 21.11 17.82 41.95
C GLN A 2 20.26 16.94 41.03
N ALA A 3 19.02 17.39 40.79
CA ALA A 3 18.01 16.69 40.03
C ALA A 3 18.20 16.93 38.53
N ILE A 4 18.07 15.88 37.73
CA ILE A 4 18.09 15.94 36.27
C ILE A 4 16.63 15.93 35.82
N GLU A 5 16.20 16.98 35.14
CA GLU A 5 14.84 17.16 34.63
C GLU A 5 14.75 16.54 33.22
N VAL A 6 14.01 15.45 33.07
CA VAL A 6 13.81 14.76 31.77
C VAL A 6 12.56 15.33 31.11
N THR A 7 12.72 16.17 30.09
CA THR A 7 11.61 16.63 29.23
C THR A 7 11.53 15.71 28.01
N ALA A 8 10.55 14.81 28.00
CA ALA A 8 10.25 13.95 26.86
C ALA A 8 9.44 14.74 25.82
N GLU A 9 10.13 15.49 24.96
CA GLU A 9 9.55 16.03 23.73
C GLU A 9 9.19 14.87 22.80
N THR A 10 7.88 14.68 22.61
CA THR A 10 7.32 13.60 21.80
C THR A 10 7.65 13.91 20.34
N SER A 11 8.62 13.19 19.81
CA SER A 11 9.02 13.25 18.40
C SER A 11 7.84 12.80 17.53
N GLY A 12 7.10 13.76 17.00
CA GLY A 12 5.98 13.55 16.09
C GLY A 12 6.50 13.11 14.73
N VAL A 13 6.46 11.81 14.46
CA VAL A 13 6.68 11.28 13.10
C VAL A 13 5.45 11.61 12.27
N ILE A 14 5.64 12.50 11.29
CA ILE A 14 4.64 12.77 10.26
C ILE A 14 4.75 11.61 9.25
N VAL A 15 3.86 10.62 9.36
CA VAL A 15 3.68 9.62 8.31
C VAL A 15 2.91 10.30 7.18
N GLU A 16 3.64 10.82 6.19
CA GLU A 16 3.05 11.19 4.91
C GLU A 16 2.40 9.93 4.37
N GLN A 17 1.07 9.91 4.38
CA GLN A 17 0.25 8.80 3.91
C GLN A 17 0.40 8.77 2.38
N LEU A 18 1.56 8.30 1.90
CA LEU A 18 1.72 7.90 0.52
C LEU A 18 0.52 6.98 0.24
N THR A 19 -0.04 7.12 -0.95
CA THR A 19 -1.01 6.20 -1.52
C THR A 19 -0.42 4.79 -1.60
N GLU A 20 -0.25 4.13 -0.46
CA GLU A 20 0.41 2.85 -0.29
C GLU A 20 -0.35 1.84 -1.14
N GLY A 21 0.26 1.53 -2.27
CA GLY A 21 -0.07 0.41 -3.14
C GLY A 21 -1.48 0.48 -3.70
N GLN A 22 -1.77 1.38 -4.64
CA GLN A 22 -2.77 1.04 -5.66
C GLN A 22 -2.15 0.11 -6.69
N CYS A 23 -2.93 -0.83 -7.21
CA CYS A 23 -2.45 -1.75 -8.21
C CYS A 23 -2.32 -1.07 -9.57
N ALA A 24 -1.24 -1.34 -10.30
CA ALA A 24 -1.04 -0.78 -11.65
C ALA A 24 -2.00 -1.37 -12.70
N ALA A 25 -2.75 -2.42 -12.37
CA ALA A 25 -3.73 -3.06 -13.26
C ALA A 25 -5.19 -2.76 -12.90
N CYS A 26 -5.49 -2.31 -11.69
CA CYS A 26 -6.86 -2.08 -11.22
C CYS A 26 -6.90 -0.96 -10.17
N ALA A 27 -8.04 -0.27 -10.05
CA ALA A 27 -8.17 0.96 -9.27
C ALA A 27 -8.25 0.76 -7.74
N HIS A 28 -7.96 -0.43 -7.22
CA HIS A 28 -8.08 -0.76 -5.80
C HIS A 28 -6.72 -1.11 -5.16
N PRO A 29 -6.63 -1.13 -3.83
CA PRO A 29 -5.37 -1.35 -3.13
C PRO A 29 -4.75 -2.73 -3.41
N LEU A 30 -3.42 -2.76 -3.53
CA LEU A 30 -2.55 -3.91 -3.66
C LEU A 30 -2.64 -4.81 -2.42
N ALA A 31 -2.78 -4.22 -1.23
CA ALA A 31 -2.99 -4.97 0.02
C ALA A 31 -4.26 -5.84 0.01
N ALA A 32 -5.21 -5.53 -0.88
CA ALA A 32 -6.44 -6.29 -1.06
C ALA A 32 -6.27 -7.52 -1.99
N HIS A 33 -5.06 -7.75 -2.51
CA HIS A 33 -4.77 -8.85 -3.42
C HIS A 33 -4.35 -10.10 -2.65
N ASP A 34 -4.91 -11.24 -3.02
CA ASP A 34 -4.26 -12.52 -2.74
C ASP A 34 -3.10 -12.76 -3.72
N ALA A 35 -2.32 -13.82 -3.48
CA ALA A 35 -1.17 -14.16 -4.31
C ALA A 35 -1.53 -14.39 -5.79
N ILE A 36 -2.74 -14.88 -6.08
CA ILE A 36 -3.19 -15.12 -7.45
C ILE A 36 -3.50 -13.79 -8.14
N SER A 37 -4.19 -12.90 -7.45
CA SER A 37 -4.53 -11.55 -7.89
C SER A 37 -3.27 -10.76 -8.22
N VAL A 38 -2.23 -10.82 -7.36
CA VAL A 38 -0.94 -10.17 -7.64
C VAL A 38 -0.33 -10.67 -8.95
N ARG A 39 -0.28 -11.98 -9.16
CA ARG A 39 0.31 -12.58 -10.38
C ARG A 39 -0.47 -12.20 -11.64
N PHE A 40 -1.80 -12.26 -11.56
CA PHE A 40 -2.67 -11.90 -12.68
C PHE A 40 -2.52 -10.43 -13.06
N CYS A 41 -2.55 -9.52 -12.07
CA CYS A 41 -2.41 -8.09 -12.29
C CYS A 41 -1.04 -7.75 -12.87
N THR A 42 0.04 -8.37 -12.36
CA THR A 42 1.40 -8.19 -12.88
C THR A 42 1.49 -8.60 -14.36
N ALA A 43 0.94 -9.78 -14.72
CA ALA A 43 0.93 -10.23 -16.11
C ALA A 43 0.07 -9.32 -17.01
N THR A 44 -1.03 -8.79 -16.48
CA THR A 44 -1.92 -7.86 -17.21
C THR A 44 -1.22 -6.55 -17.52
N THR A 45 -0.51 -5.97 -16.55
CA THR A 45 0.31 -4.77 -16.76
C THR A 45 1.47 -5.03 -17.73
N ALA A 46 2.19 -6.14 -17.57
CA ALA A 46 3.32 -6.50 -18.44
C ALA A 46 2.88 -6.74 -19.90
N GLY A 47 1.73 -7.39 -20.10
CA GLY A 47 1.16 -7.68 -21.41
C GLY A 47 0.30 -6.56 -22.00
N ARG A 48 0.07 -5.46 -21.27
CA ARG A 48 -0.86 -4.36 -21.63
C ARG A 48 -2.24 -4.87 -22.07
N HIS A 49 -2.77 -5.86 -21.36
CA HIS A 49 -4.08 -6.42 -21.69
C HIS A 49 -5.20 -5.50 -21.17
N GLU A 50 -6.23 -5.30 -21.99
CA GLU A 50 -7.39 -4.42 -21.68
C GLU A 50 -8.51 -5.16 -20.92
N ARG A 51 -8.25 -6.36 -20.41
CA ARG A 51 -9.20 -7.19 -19.68
C ARG A 51 -9.30 -6.76 -18.21
N GLY A 52 -10.47 -6.94 -17.59
CA GLY A 52 -10.67 -6.65 -16.16
C GLY A 52 -9.85 -7.55 -15.22
N CYS A 53 -9.62 -7.10 -13.98
CA CYS A 53 -8.81 -7.80 -12.96
C CYS A 53 -9.56 -8.97 -12.29
N VAL A 54 -8.89 -10.03 -11.81
CA VAL A 54 -9.54 -11.16 -11.11
C VAL A 54 -9.75 -10.92 -9.61
N CYS A 55 -9.45 -9.71 -9.12
CA CYS A 55 -9.33 -9.44 -7.70
C CYS A 55 -10.66 -9.64 -6.95
N PRO A 56 -10.62 -10.16 -5.72
CA PRO A 56 -11.82 -10.50 -4.96
C PRO A 56 -12.58 -9.28 -4.40
N VAL A 57 -11.97 -8.10 -4.38
CA VAL A 57 -12.56 -6.86 -3.87
C VAL A 57 -12.38 -5.70 -4.85
N GLY A 58 -13.49 -5.26 -5.44
CA GLY A 58 -13.61 -4.03 -6.24
C GLY A 58 -13.26 -4.17 -7.73
N LYS A 59 -14.15 -4.81 -8.52
CA LYS A 59 -14.21 -4.67 -9.99
C LYS A 59 -14.74 -3.31 -10.39
#